data_AF-A0A266N639-F1
#
_entry.id   AF-A0A266N639-F1
#
_cell.length_a   1.000
_cell.length_b   1.000
_cell.length_c   1.000
_cell.angle_alpha   90.00
_cell.angle_beta   90.00
_cell.angle_gamma   90.00
#
_symmetry.space_group_name_H-M   'P 1'
#
loop_
_entity.id
_entity.type
_entity.pdbx_description
1 polymer ?
#
loop_
_entity_poly.entity_id
_entity_poly.type
_entity_poly.pdbx_seq_one_letter_code
_entity_poly.pdbx_strand_id
1 'polypeptide(L)'
;MSEAMFTLCGQVANVYVQPAGVSKKTGEAFDQRDKVQILGHIPLQGGGTKLDLVTLNVEDARGFQAAQGKTIRVPVGVYAIGKTVGYFIPQGVKHTLVHSGV
;
A
#
# COMPACT_ATOMS: atom_id res chain seq x y z
N MET A 1 8.36 3.15 20.59
CA MET A 1 8.56 1.75 20.16
C MET A 1 8.51 1.73 18.64
N SER A 2 9.68 1.71 18.03
CA SER A 2 9.87 1.70 16.57
C SER A 2 9.82 0.25 16.11
N GLU A 3 8.61 -0.26 15.87
CA GLU A 3 8.46 -1.55 15.18
C GLU A 3 9.02 -1.43 13.76
N ALA A 4 9.76 -2.44 13.33
CA ALA A 4 10.43 -2.47 12.04
C ALA A 4 9.41 -2.29 10.91
N MET A 5 9.40 -1.11 10.28
CA MET A 5 8.54 -0.84 9.13
C MET A 5 9.23 -1.37 7.88
N PHE A 6 8.56 -2.29 7.18
CA PHE A 6 8.97 -2.64 5.82
C PHE A 6 8.75 -1.41 4.93
N THR A 7 9.73 -1.03 4.12
CA THR A 7 9.56 0.09 3.18
C THR A 7 9.15 -0.47 1.82
N LEU A 8 7.91 -0.21 1.41
CA LEU A 8 7.46 -0.53 0.07
C LEU A 8 7.99 0.51 -0.91
N CYS A 9 8.74 0.07 -1.92
CA CYS A 9 9.23 0.90 -3.01
C CYS A 9 8.54 0.47 -4.31
N GLY A 10 7.92 1.42 -5.00
CA GLY A 10 7.17 1.13 -6.22
C GLY A 10 6.49 2.34 -6.82
N GLN A 11 5.87 2.15 -7.97
CA GLN A 11 5.13 3.19 -8.66
C GLN A 11 3.70 3.27 -8.11
N VAL A 12 3.20 4.48 -7.87
CA VAL A 12 1.77 4.68 -7.57
C VAL A 12 0.98 4.44 -8.85
N ALA A 13 0.42 3.24 -8.98
CA ALA A 13 -0.28 2.80 -10.19
C ALA A 13 -1.70 3.36 -10.26
N ASN A 14 -2.41 3.37 -9.12
CA ASN A 14 -3.80 3.82 -9.08
C ASN A 14 -4.17 4.37 -7.70
N VAL A 15 -5.13 5.29 -7.67
CA VAL A 15 -5.72 5.83 -6.45
C VAL A 15 -7.22 5.95 -6.65
N TYR A 16 -8.01 5.35 -5.76
CA TYR A 16 -9.46 5.32 -5.89
C TYR A 16 -10.15 5.28 -4.53
N VAL A 17 -11.45 5.56 -4.54
CA VAL A 17 -12.31 5.45 -3.37
C VAL A 17 -13.06 4.12 -3.43
N GLN A 18 -12.92 3.27 -2.41
CA GLN A 18 -13.82 2.15 -2.22
C GLN A 18 -15.11 2.68 -1.57
N PRO A 19 -16.28 2.57 -2.22
CA PRO A 19 -17.54 3.01 -1.62
C PRO A 19 -17.88 2.17 -0.39
N ALA A 20 -18.57 2.79 0.57
CA ALA A 20 -19.13 2.08 1.73
C ALA A 20 -20.06 0.94 1.30
N GLY A 21 -20.20 -0.08 2.14
CA GLY A 21 -21.07 -1.20 1.83
C GLY A 21 -21.12 -2.24 2.93
N VAL A 22 -21.60 -3.44 2.57
CA VAL A 22 -21.66 -4.59 3.48
C VAL A 22 -20.75 -5.69 2.95
N SER A 23 -19.88 -6.21 3.81
CA SER A 23 -18.98 -7.31 3.48
C SER A 23 -19.79 -8.56 3.15
N LYS A 24 -19.71 -9.04 1.90
CA LYS A 24 -20.36 -10.31 1.50
C LYS A 24 -19.85 -11.52 2.27
N LYS A 25 -18.68 -11.42 2.90
CA LYS A 25 -18.05 -12.50 3.67
C LYS A 25 -18.46 -12.49 5.14
N THR A 26 -18.48 -11.31 5.76
CA THR A 26 -18.70 -11.17 7.21
C THR A 26 -20.09 -10.65 7.56
N GLY A 27 -20.82 -10.07 6.60
CA GLY A 27 -22.10 -9.41 6.83
C GLY A 27 -21.99 -8.03 7.50
N GLU A 28 -20.78 -7.57 7.79
CA GLU A 28 -20.55 -6.31 8.51
C GLU A 28 -20.56 -5.11 7.55
N ALA A 29 -21.17 -4.01 8.00
CA ALA A 29 -21.07 -2.73 7.33
C ALA A 29 -19.65 -2.17 7.44
N PHE A 30 -19.14 -1.58 6.37
CA PHE A 30 -17.87 -0.88 6.34
C PHE A 30 -18.02 0.48 5.67
N ASP A 31 -17.33 1.48 6.22
CA ASP A 31 -17.33 2.83 5.69
C ASP A 31 -16.53 2.95 4.39
N GLN A 32 -16.72 4.08 3.70
CA GLN A 32 -15.93 4.45 2.55
C GLN A 32 -14.44 4.53 2.92
N ARG A 33 -13.56 4.03 2.04
CA ARG A 33 -12.11 4.02 2.27
C ARG A 33 -11.35 4.47 1.05
N ASP A 34 -10.36 5.34 1.26
CA ASP A 34 -9.39 5.67 0.24
C ASP A 34 -8.41 4.51 0.03
N LYS A 35 -8.12 4.23 -1.24
CA LYS A 35 -7.27 3.13 -1.67
C LYS A 35 -6.16 3.64 -2.56
N VAL A 36 -4.96 3.14 -2.31
CA VAL A 36 -3.80 3.36 -3.18
C VAL A 36 -3.28 2.01 -3.62
N GLN A 37 -2.97 1.88 -4.90
CA GLN A 37 -2.33 0.70 -5.47
C GLN A 37 -0.90 1.05 -5.87
N ILE A 38 0.07 0.36 -5.29
CA ILE A 38 1.50 0.54 -5.56
C ILE A 38 2.02 -0.72 -6.25
N LEU A 39 2.54 -0.53 -7.46
CA LEU A 39 3.20 -1.59 -8.23
C LEU A 39 4.68 -1.62 -7.84
N GLY A 40 5.10 -2.69 -7.17
CA GLY A 40 6.44 -2.80 -6.59
C GLY A 40 7.04 -4.19 -6.68
N HIS A 41 8.34 -4.28 -6.41
CA HIS A 41 9.06 -5.55 -6.38
C HIS A 41 9.09 -6.10 -4.96
N ILE A 42 8.51 -7.29 -4.78
CA ILE A 42 8.48 -8.00 -3.49
C ILE A 42 9.55 -9.10 -3.51
N PRO A 43 10.46 -9.16 -2.52
CA PRO A 43 11.49 -10.18 -2.46
C PRO A 43 10.88 -11.57 -2.23
N LEU A 44 11.45 -12.58 -2.88
CA LEU A 44 11.06 -13.99 -2.70
C LEU A 44 12.06 -14.71 -1.80
N GLN A 45 11.60 -15.69 -1.01
CA GLN A 45 12.46 -16.46 -0.09
C GLN A 45 13.61 -17.19 -0.81
N GLY A 46 13.42 -17.60 -2.06
CA GLY A 46 14.45 -18.26 -2.89
C GLY A 46 15.39 -17.29 -3.62
N GLY A 47 15.32 -15.99 -3.34
CA GLY A 47 16.01 -14.96 -4.10
C GLY A 47 15.20 -14.42 -5.28
N GLY A 48 15.65 -13.29 -5.81
CA GLY A 48 14.92 -12.53 -6.83
C GLY A 48 13.74 -11.75 -6.26
N THR A 49 12.96 -11.16 -7.16
CA THR A 49 11.78 -10.36 -6.80
C THR A 49 10.62 -10.69 -7.74
N LYS A 50 9.40 -10.58 -7.24
CA LYS A 50 8.18 -10.59 -8.06
C LYS A 50 7.61 -9.19 -8.14
N LEU A 51 7.09 -8.82 -9.31
CA LEU A 51 6.27 -7.62 -9.44
C LEU A 51 4.89 -7.91 -8.84
N ASP A 52 4.41 -7.06 -7.95
CA ASP A 52 3.12 -7.22 -7.27
C ASP A 52 2.39 -5.88 -7.15
N LEU A 53 1.06 -5.91 -7.23
CA LEU A 53 0.21 -4.73 -7.08
C LEU A 53 -0.37 -4.72 -5.66
N VAL A 54 0.29 -3.99 -4.77
CA VAL A 54 -0.11 -3.89 -3.37
C VAL A 54 -1.20 -2.82 -3.23
N THR A 55 -2.37 -3.22 -2.72
CA THR A 55 -3.47 -2.30 -2.43
C THR A 55 -3.51 -1.95 -0.95
N LEU A 56 -3.41 -0.67 -0.63
CA LEU A 56 -3.33 -0.13 0.72
C LEU A 56 -4.58 0.69 1.03
N ASN A 57 -5.12 0.53 2.23
CA ASN A 57 -6.04 1.52 2.79
C ASN A 57 -5.22 2.72 3.26
N VAL A 58 -5.66 3.93 2.94
CA VAL A 58 -5.07 5.16 3.43
C VAL A 58 -6.16 6.05 4.03
N GLU A 59 -5.76 6.89 4.98
CA GLU A 59 -6.66 7.90 5.56
C GLU A 59 -6.85 9.10 4.63
N ASP A 60 -5.80 9.49 3.91
CA ASP A 60 -5.81 10.59 2.94
C ASP A 60 -5.06 10.18 1.67
N ALA A 61 -5.80 9.99 0.58
CA ALA A 61 -5.23 9.66 -0.72
C ALA A 61 -4.60 10.84 -1.46
N ARG A 62 -4.85 12.11 -1.09
CA ARG A 62 -4.48 13.29 -1.90
C ARG A 62 -2.99 13.36 -2.22
N GLY A 63 -2.14 13.03 -1.24
CA GLY A 63 -0.69 12.96 -1.46
C GLY A 63 -0.32 11.92 -2.51
N PHE A 64 -0.97 10.75 -2.51
CA PHE A 64 -0.72 9.69 -3.48
C PHE A 64 -1.29 10.02 -4.86
N GLN A 65 -2.43 10.74 -4.93
CA GLN A 65 -2.97 11.23 -6.20
C GLN A 65 -1.96 12.14 -6.91
N ALA A 66 -1.32 13.06 -6.18
CA ALA A 66 -0.26 13.93 -6.72
C ALA A 66 1.04 13.17 -7.12
N ALA A 67 1.21 11.95 -6.59
CA ALA A 67 2.31 11.06 -6.89
C ALA A 67 1.96 9.96 -7.90
N GLN A 68 0.74 9.96 -8.46
CA GLN A 68 0.32 8.94 -9.41
C GLN A 68 1.26 8.89 -10.63
N GLY A 69 1.64 7.68 -11.04
CA GLY A 69 2.64 7.44 -12.06
C GLY A 69 4.10 7.60 -11.63
N LYS A 70 4.37 8.11 -10.42
CA LYS A 70 5.74 8.29 -9.89
C LYS A 70 6.15 7.14 -8.98
N THR A 71 7.46 6.91 -8.90
CA THR A 71 8.06 5.96 -7.95
C THR A 71 8.19 6.60 -6.57
N ILE A 72 7.69 5.90 -5.56
CA ILE A 72 7.71 6.34 -4.16
C ILE A 72 8.33 5.27 -3.27
N ARG A 73 8.73 5.70 -2.07
CA ARG A 73 8.99 4.83 -0.92
C ARG A 73 8.01 5.19 0.19
N VAL A 74 7.39 4.18 0.78
CA VAL A 74 6.45 4.37 1.88
C VAL A 74 6.66 3.28 2.94
N PRO A 75 6.83 3.66 4.22
CA PRO A 75 6.80 2.70 5.32
C PRO A 75 5.43 2.04 5.41
N VAL A 76 5.40 0.71 5.48
CA VAL A 76 4.19 -0.09 5.63
C VAL A 76 4.35 -1.10 6.76
N GLY A 77 3.25 -1.35 7.46
CA GLY A 77 3.11 -2.52 8.31
C GLY A 77 2.74 -3.73 7.46
N VAL A 78 3.22 -4.90 7.87
CA VAL A 78 3.02 -6.18 7.18
C VAL A 78 2.46 -7.19 8.18
N TYR A 79 1.45 -7.95 7.76
CA TYR A 79 0.85 -9.00 8.59
C TYR A 79 0.46 -10.21 7.75
N ALA A 80 0.44 -11.39 8.36
CA ALA A 80 0.02 -12.61 7.69
C ALA A 80 -1.50 -12.79 7.78
N ILE A 81 -2.14 -13.12 6.66
CA ILE A 81 -3.55 -13.51 6.59
C ILE A 81 -3.62 -14.89 5.92
N GLY A 82 -3.65 -15.94 6.74
CA GLY A 82 -3.57 -17.32 6.24
C GLY A 82 -2.28 -17.54 5.44
N LYS A 83 -2.41 -17.83 4.14
CA LYS A 83 -1.29 -18.03 3.21
C LYS A 83 -0.92 -16.77 2.41
N THR A 84 -1.51 -15.63 2.73
CA THR A 84 -1.30 -14.35 2.02
C THR A 84 -0.70 -13.30 2.94
N VAL A 85 -0.08 -12.28 2.35
CA VAL A 85 0.50 -11.15 3.08
C VAL A 85 -0.41 -9.94 2.93
N GLY A 86 -0.85 -9.38 4.05
CA GLY A 86 -1.56 -8.11 4.13
C GLY A 86 -0.58 -6.96 4.39
N TYR A 87 -0.91 -5.79 3.85
CA TYR A 87 -0.14 -4.56 4.02
C TYR A 87 -1.04 -3.43 4.50
N PHE A 88 -0.52 -2.52 5.31
CA PHE A 88 -1.22 -1.29 5.71
C PHE A 88 -0.23 -0.13 5.88
N ILE A 89 -0.72 1.10 5.75
CA ILE A 89 0.05 2.31 6.05
C ILE A 89 -0.33 2.76 7.47
N PRO A 90 0.62 2.84 8.42
CA PRO A 90 0.33 3.39 9.75
C PRO A 90 -0.11 4.86 9.68
N GLN A 91 -0.90 5.29 10.66
CA GLN A 91 -1.36 6.68 10.73
C GLN A 91 -0.19 7.66 10.79
N GLY A 92 -0.33 8.80 10.09
CA GLY A 92 0.68 9.86 10.04
C GLY A 92 1.90 9.57 9.17
N VAL A 93 2.00 8.39 8.56
CA VAL A 93 3.13 8.04 7.67
C VAL A 93 2.99 8.75 6.32
N LYS A 94 4.09 9.40 5.89
CA LYS A 94 4.20 10.04 4.58
C LYS A 94 5.09 9.21 3.66
N HIS A 95 4.74 9.21 2.37
CA HIS A 95 5.62 8.67 1.34
C HIS A 95 6.65 9.72 0.91
N THR A 96 7.76 9.27 0.34
CA THR A 96 8.77 10.12 -0.28
C THR A 96 8.92 9.74 -1.75
N LEU A 97 9.01 10.73 -2.64
CA LEU A 97 9.34 10.49 -4.04
C LEU A 97 10.77 9.94 -4.13
N VAL A 98 10.96 8.90 -4.92
CA VAL A 98 12.29 8.45 -5.31
C VAL A 98 12.69 9.30 -6.51
N HIS A 99 13.61 10.26 -6.31
CA HIS A 99 14.24 10.90 -7.45
C HIS A 99 15.10 9.86 -8.16
N SER A 100 14.85 9.65 -9.45
CA SER A 100 15.85 9.05 -10.34
C SER A 100 17.03 10.02 -10.37
N GLY A 101 18.03 9.77 -9.54
CA GLY A 101 19.29 10.50 -9.63
C GLY A 101 19.88 10.28 -11.02
N VAL A 102 20.25 11.38 -11.67
CA VAL A 102 21.16 11.39 -12.81
C VAL A 102 22.56 11.09 -12.31
#